data_AF-D8K5U3-F1
#
_entry.id   AF-D8K5U3-F1
#
_cell.length_a   1.000
_cell.length_b   1.000
_cell.length_c   1.000
_cell.angle_alpha   90.00
_cell.angle_beta   90.00
_cell.angle_gamma   90.00
#
_symmetry.space_group_name_H-M   'P 1'
#
loop_
_entity.id
_entity.type
_entity.pdbx_description
1 polymer ?
#
loop_
_entity_poly.entity_id
_entity_poly.type
_entity_poly.pdbx_seq_one_letter_code
_entity_poly.pdbx_strand_id
1 'polypeptide(L)'
;MNHKKTIVALFATVGLIGLITEIRAEVVTGSEKNVSFEAANITGSGRRVNIHRVPITDVFTGKTDYYDLVLEYKPKGRKDQWETPGDFKFRIAEWRKFQFPNIPVTQIVPGRYVDQTKRCIYNLEGPTLIQDRWLYTLKGEGNSFSAQIISGPAVGHPDIGEREIAAFLPSTYVWGMVITEIYSYCGAIWNSWEHGNIVGLRRNGNNLSIGLFSDGEDDFTTPLASDSLTLIEDE
;
A
#
# COMPACT_ATOMS: atom_id res chain seq x y z
N MET A 1 71.60 8.34 -20.95
CA MET A 1 71.54 6.99 -20.35
C MET A 1 70.51 7.01 -19.24
N ASN A 2 69.49 6.13 -19.36
CA ASN A 2 68.53 5.67 -18.34
C ASN A 2 67.52 6.70 -17.79
N HIS A 3 66.35 6.86 -18.39
CA HIS A 3 65.11 6.10 -18.15
C HIS A 3 64.71 5.97 -16.67
N LYS A 4 63.62 6.66 -16.30
CA LYS A 4 62.51 6.10 -15.50
C LYS A 4 61.24 6.91 -15.80
N LYS A 5 60.30 6.26 -16.46
CA LYS A 5 58.93 6.71 -16.71
C LYS A 5 58.13 6.43 -15.43
N THR A 6 57.40 7.40 -14.91
CA THR A 6 56.36 7.15 -13.91
C THR A 6 55.03 7.57 -14.51
N ILE A 7 54.22 6.56 -14.82
CA ILE A 7 52.84 6.65 -15.28
C ILE A 7 52.00 6.85 -14.02
N VAL A 8 51.28 7.98 -13.91
CA VAL A 8 50.21 8.14 -12.93
C VAL A 8 48.90 7.79 -13.63
N ALA A 9 48.33 6.66 -13.24
CA ALA A 9 47.05 6.18 -13.74
C ALA A 9 45.92 7.00 -13.09
N LEU A 10 45.13 7.68 -13.93
CA LEU A 10 43.90 8.36 -13.54
C LEU A 10 42.76 7.34 -13.65
N PHE A 11 42.25 6.83 -12.53
CA PHE A 11 41.03 6.01 -12.51
C PHE A 11 39.82 6.96 -12.64
N ALA A 12 39.26 7.06 -13.84
CA ALA A 12 37.94 7.64 -14.05
C ALA A 12 36.88 6.57 -13.74
N THR A 13 36.28 6.64 -12.55
CA THR A 13 35.06 5.90 -12.22
C THR A 13 33.91 6.44 -13.08
N VAL A 14 33.50 5.65 -14.07
CA VAL A 14 32.27 5.91 -14.83
C VAL A 14 31.10 5.61 -13.91
N GLY A 15 30.45 6.68 -13.42
CA GLY A 15 29.16 6.57 -12.74
C GLY A 15 28.12 6.06 -13.72
N LEU A 16 27.58 4.88 -13.45
CA LEU A 16 26.43 4.34 -14.15
C LEU A 16 25.21 5.16 -13.69
N ILE A 17 24.89 6.24 -14.41
CA ILE A 17 23.63 6.96 -14.22
C ILE A 17 22.54 6.04 -14.78
N GLY A 18 21.89 5.30 -13.90
CA GLY A 18 20.65 4.61 -14.23
C GLY A 18 19.63 5.65 -14.68
N LEU A 19 19.37 5.70 -15.98
CA LEU A 19 18.25 6.44 -16.54
C LEU A 19 16.97 5.77 -16.07
N ILE A 20 16.44 6.24 -14.94
CA ILE A 20 15.03 6.06 -14.60
C ILE A 20 14.25 6.76 -15.71
N THR A 21 13.76 6.01 -16.70
CA THR A 21 12.78 6.54 -17.64
C THR A 21 11.52 6.81 -16.84
N GLU A 22 11.28 8.07 -16.49
CA GLU A 22 9.95 8.51 -16.05
C GLU A 22 8.98 8.12 -17.16
N ILE A 23 8.17 7.10 -16.92
CA ILE A 23 7.10 6.74 -17.83
C ILE A 23 6.05 7.83 -17.69
N ARG A 24 6.10 8.80 -18.59
CA ARG A 24 5.13 9.89 -18.64
C ARG A 24 3.89 9.38 -19.35
N ALA A 25 2.76 9.40 -18.64
CA ALA A 25 1.47 9.10 -19.25
C ALA A 25 1.26 9.97 -20.50
N GLU A 26 0.77 9.35 -21.57
CA GLU A 26 0.63 9.99 -22.89
C GLU A 26 -0.29 11.20 -22.82
N VAL A 27 0.24 12.39 -23.16
CA VAL A 27 -0.59 13.59 -23.31
C VAL A 27 -1.27 13.53 -24.67
N VAL A 28 -2.53 13.09 -24.68
CA VAL A 28 -3.38 13.12 -25.88
C VAL A 28 -3.60 14.58 -26.26
N THR A 29 -3.11 14.96 -27.45
CA THR A 29 -3.16 16.35 -27.93
C THR A 29 -4.60 16.85 -28.02
N GLY A 30 -4.93 17.91 -27.28
CA GLY A 30 -6.28 18.48 -27.18
C GLY A 30 -7.11 18.00 -25.98
N SER A 31 -6.56 17.16 -25.10
CA SER A 31 -7.19 16.78 -23.83
C SER A 31 -6.67 17.64 -22.67
N GLU A 32 -7.57 18.15 -21.83
CA GLU A 32 -7.23 18.82 -20.57
C GLU A 32 -6.84 17.81 -19.46
N LYS A 33 -6.97 16.52 -19.74
CA LYS A 33 -6.74 15.41 -18.80
C LYS A 33 -5.75 14.40 -19.37
N ASN A 34 -4.80 13.99 -18.54
CA ASN A 34 -3.89 12.88 -18.78
C ASN A 34 -4.35 11.67 -17.95
N VAL A 35 -4.36 10.48 -18.55
CA VAL A 35 -4.84 9.25 -17.92
C VAL A 35 -3.70 8.23 -17.88
N SER A 36 -3.39 7.69 -16.70
CA SER A 36 -2.42 6.58 -16.59
C SER A 36 -3.12 5.28 -16.21
N PHE A 37 -3.03 4.27 -17.06
CA PHE A 37 -3.59 2.94 -16.78
C PHE A 37 -2.58 1.99 -16.11
N GLU A 38 -1.31 2.37 -16.03
CA GLU A 38 -0.24 1.53 -15.49
C GLU A 38 -0.42 1.25 -14.00
N ALA A 39 -0.96 2.24 -13.27
CA ALA A 39 -1.26 2.13 -11.85
C ALA A 39 -2.66 1.56 -11.56
N ALA A 40 -3.48 1.31 -12.59
CA ALA A 40 -4.86 0.87 -12.43
C ALA A 40 -4.96 -0.66 -12.39
N ASN A 41 -5.82 -1.19 -11.52
CA ASN A 41 -6.11 -2.62 -11.51
C ASN A 41 -7.24 -2.90 -12.50
N ILE A 42 -6.96 -3.68 -13.54
CA ILE A 42 -7.90 -4.01 -14.61
C ILE A 42 -8.35 -5.47 -14.45
N THR A 43 -9.65 -5.67 -14.25
CA THR A 43 -10.26 -7.02 -14.24
C THR A 43 -11.42 -7.06 -15.22
N GLY A 44 -11.54 -8.15 -15.99
CA GLY A 44 -12.56 -8.27 -17.02
C GLY A 44 -13.23 -9.64 -17.01
N SER A 45 -14.53 -9.65 -17.29
CA SER A 45 -15.29 -10.88 -17.53
C SER A 45 -16.46 -10.60 -18.49
N GLY A 46 -16.60 -11.43 -19.52
CA GLY A 46 -17.62 -11.28 -20.55
C GLY A 46 -17.53 -9.94 -21.28
N ARG A 47 -18.60 -9.14 -21.20
CA ARG A 47 -18.70 -7.84 -21.90
C ARG A 47 -18.30 -6.63 -21.05
N ARG A 48 -17.78 -6.85 -19.85
CA ARG A 48 -17.45 -5.78 -18.91
C ARG A 48 -15.98 -5.87 -18.51
N VAL A 49 -15.33 -4.72 -18.51
CA VAL A 49 -13.98 -4.52 -17.98
C VAL A 49 -14.10 -3.50 -16.86
N ASN A 50 -13.81 -3.92 -15.64
CA ASN A 50 -13.72 -3.04 -14.48
C ASN A 50 -12.27 -2.56 -14.38
N ILE A 51 -12.10 -1.25 -14.28
CA ILE A 51 -10.81 -0.62 -14.10
C ILE A 51 -10.89 0.18 -12.82
N HIS A 52 -10.16 -0.29 -11.81
CA HIS A 52 -10.17 0.32 -10.48
C HIS A 52 -9.05 1.33 -10.37
N ARG A 53 -9.38 2.49 -9.79
CA ARG A 53 -8.42 3.54 -9.39
C ARG A 53 -7.55 4.04 -10.55
N VAL A 54 -8.18 4.44 -11.65
CA VAL A 54 -7.51 5.12 -12.76
C VAL A 54 -7.10 6.53 -12.33
N PRO A 55 -5.80 6.85 -12.22
CA PRO A 55 -5.34 8.22 -12.03
C PRO A 55 -5.62 9.06 -13.29
N ILE A 56 -6.33 10.17 -13.09
CA ILE A 56 -6.60 11.18 -14.12
C ILE A 56 -6.04 12.51 -13.61
N THR A 57 -4.98 12.97 -14.26
CA THR A 57 -4.28 14.22 -13.93
C THR A 57 -4.77 15.35 -14.81
N ASP A 58 -5.17 16.46 -14.21
CA ASP A 58 -5.42 17.70 -14.92
C ASP A 58 -4.10 18.32 -15.41
N VAL A 59 -4.00 18.56 -16.72
CA VAL A 59 -2.74 18.98 -17.35
C VAL A 59 -2.33 20.40 -16.96
N PHE A 60 -3.28 21.27 -16.63
CA PHE A 60 -3.01 22.68 -16.31
C PHE A 60 -2.72 22.89 -14.83
N THR A 61 -3.37 22.13 -13.96
CA THR A 61 -3.25 22.26 -12.50
C THR A 61 -2.33 21.22 -11.88
N GLY A 62 -2.01 20.14 -12.61
CA GLY A 62 -1.22 19.00 -12.11
C GLY A 62 -1.96 18.14 -11.08
N LYS A 63 -3.23 18.42 -10.79
CA LYS A 63 -4.01 17.68 -9.78
C LYS A 63 -4.47 16.33 -10.33
N THR A 64 -4.16 15.25 -9.62
CA THR A 64 -4.63 13.89 -9.93
C THR A 64 -5.84 13.52 -9.09
N ASP A 65 -6.92 13.10 -9.75
CA ASP A 65 -8.08 12.45 -9.13
C ASP A 65 -8.11 10.97 -9.56
N TYR A 66 -8.70 10.10 -8.74
CA TYR A 66 -8.81 8.67 -9.04
C TYR A 66 -10.25 8.29 -9.38
N TYR A 67 -10.43 7.38 -10.33
CA TYR A 67 -11.75 6.95 -10.80
C TYR A 67 -11.85 5.42 -10.89
N ASP A 68 -12.99 4.89 -10.49
CA ASP A 68 -13.38 3.52 -10.87
C ASP A 68 -14.22 3.61 -12.15
N LEU A 69 -13.83 2.85 -13.17
CA LEU A 69 -14.49 2.82 -14.47
C LEU A 69 -15.01 1.42 -14.74
N VAL A 70 -16.19 1.32 -15.35
CA VAL A 70 -16.67 0.10 -15.97
C VAL A 70 -16.80 0.36 -17.46
N LEU A 71 -15.94 -0.30 -18.24
CA LEU A 71 -16.04 -0.31 -19.68
C LEU A 71 -16.94 -1.46 -20.12
N GLU A 72 -17.83 -1.20 -21.06
CA GLU A 72 -18.62 -2.24 -21.72
C GLU A 72 -18.17 -2.38 -23.17
N TYR A 73 -17.89 -3.61 -23.58
CA TYR A 73 -17.63 -3.96 -24.97
C TYR A 73 -18.93 -4.37 -25.66
N LYS A 74 -19.15 -3.81 -26.86
CA LYS A 74 -20.17 -4.30 -27.78
C LYS A 74 -19.48 -4.88 -29.02
N PRO A 75 -19.55 -6.21 -29.24
CA PRO A 75 -19.18 -6.76 -30.52
C PRO A 75 -20.07 -6.18 -31.59
N LYS A 76 -19.46 -5.67 -32.67
CA LYS A 76 -20.20 -5.29 -33.87
C LYS A 76 -19.99 -6.36 -34.95
N GLY A 77 -20.48 -7.57 -34.70
CA GLY A 77 -20.55 -8.62 -35.72
C GLY A 77 -21.84 -8.53 -36.53
N ARG A 78 -21.75 -8.67 -37.86
CA ARG A 78 -22.87 -9.24 -38.64
C ARG A 78 -22.86 -10.76 -38.42
N LYS A 79 -24.04 -11.41 -38.45
CA LYS A 79 -24.24 -12.83 -38.09
C LYS A 79 -23.27 -13.83 -38.74
N ASP A 80 -22.59 -13.45 -39.82
CA ASP A 80 -21.86 -14.38 -40.70
C ASP A 80 -20.39 -13.96 -40.98
N GLN A 81 -19.79 -13.10 -40.15
CA GLN A 81 -18.37 -12.72 -40.28
C GLN A 81 -17.62 -12.87 -38.95
N TRP A 82 -16.37 -13.32 -39.04
CA TRP A 82 -15.42 -13.26 -37.92
C TRP A 82 -15.18 -11.79 -37.58
N GLU A 83 -15.38 -11.42 -36.31
CA GLU A 83 -15.19 -10.05 -35.82
C GLU A 83 -13.76 -9.58 -36.10
N THR A 84 -13.62 -8.44 -36.78
CA THR A 84 -12.29 -7.86 -37.02
C THR A 84 -11.84 -7.10 -35.76
N PRO A 85 -10.53 -6.97 -35.48
CA PRO A 85 -10.03 -6.17 -34.35
C PRO A 85 -10.56 -4.72 -34.32
N GLY A 86 -10.99 -4.17 -35.46
CA GLY A 86 -11.57 -2.82 -35.56
C GLY A 86 -13.01 -2.69 -35.05
N ASP A 87 -13.68 -3.81 -34.78
CA ASP A 87 -15.06 -3.85 -34.25
C ASP A 87 -15.12 -3.80 -32.71
N PHE A 88 -13.96 -3.82 -32.04
CA PHE A 88 -13.83 -3.71 -30.60
C PHE A 88 -13.99 -2.25 -30.16
N LYS A 89 -15.21 -1.87 -29.78
CA LYS A 89 -15.49 -0.56 -29.21
C LYS A 89 -15.87 -0.71 -27.74
N PHE A 90 -15.07 -0.09 -26.88
CA PHE A 90 -15.42 0.13 -25.48
C PHE A 90 -16.19 1.43 -25.34
N ARG A 91 -17.22 1.40 -24.51
CA ARG A 91 -17.84 2.61 -23.97
C ARG A 91 -17.69 2.60 -22.46
N ILE A 92 -17.53 3.78 -21.86
CA ILE A 92 -17.68 3.92 -20.41
C ILE A 92 -19.17 3.70 -20.11
N ALA A 93 -19.49 2.58 -19.47
CA ALA A 93 -20.84 2.27 -19.02
C ALA A 93 -21.13 2.95 -17.68
N GLU A 94 -20.16 2.92 -16.78
CA GLU A 94 -20.25 3.53 -15.45
C GLU A 94 -18.90 4.18 -15.11
N TRP A 95 -18.95 5.28 -14.37
CA TRP A 95 -17.77 5.90 -13.78
C TRP A 95 -18.14 6.48 -12.42
N ARG A 96 -17.21 6.38 -11.48
CA ARG A 96 -17.35 6.99 -10.16
C ARG A 96 -16.03 7.62 -9.78
N LYS A 97 -16.06 8.90 -9.39
CA LYS A 97 -14.90 9.52 -8.76
C LYS A 97 -14.65 8.80 -7.44
N PHE A 98 -13.50 8.14 -7.35
CA PHE A 98 -13.09 7.50 -6.11
C PHE A 98 -12.88 8.60 -5.07
N GLN A 99 -13.66 8.54 -3.99
CA GLN A 99 -13.42 9.34 -2.82
C GLN A 99 -12.58 8.47 -1.91
N PHE A 100 -11.33 8.89 -1.65
CA PHE A 100 -10.60 8.30 -0.55
C PHE A 100 -11.45 8.48 0.72
N PRO A 101 -11.64 7.44 1.55
CA PRO A 101 -12.26 7.63 2.84
C PRO A 101 -11.53 8.76 3.57
N ASN A 102 -12.27 9.70 4.17
CA ASN A 102 -11.68 10.82 4.92
C ASN A 102 -10.87 10.25 6.10
N ILE A 103 -9.54 10.25 6.01
CA ILE A 103 -8.65 9.80 7.09
C ILE A 103 -8.15 11.01 7.89
N PRO A 104 -8.40 11.05 9.21
CA PRO A 104 -7.30 11.18 10.15
C PRO A 104 -7.49 10.16 11.30
N VAL A 105 -6.52 9.34 11.71
CA VAL A 105 -5.17 9.66 12.19
C VAL A 105 -4.22 8.52 11.76
N THR A 106 -2.97 8.88 11.45
CA THR A 106 -1.84 8.02 11.03
C THR A 106 -1.81 7.71 9.53
N GLN A 107 -1.11 8.56 8.77
CA GLN A 107 -0.68 8.25 7.41
C GLN A 107 0.37 7.14 7.45
N ILE A 108 -0.02 5.90 7.78
CA ILE A 108 0.95 4.80 7.74
C ILE A 108 1.42 4.66 6.29
N VAL A 109 2.73 4.60 6.12
CA VAL A 109 3.36 4.47 4.80
C VAL A 109 3.81 3.03 4.66
N PRO A 110 3.35 2.31 3.63
CA PRO A 110 3.92 1.01 3.29
C PRO A 110 5.43 1.12 3.09
N GLY A 111 6.16 0.10 3.48
CA GLY A 111 7.62 0.09 3.39
C GLY A 111 8.26 -0.80 4.44
N ARG A 112 9.60 -0.82 4.42
CA ARG A 112 10.40 -1.60 5.35
C ARG A 112 10.73 -0.76 6.57
N TYR A 113 10.48 -1.31 7.73
CA TYR A 113 10.69 -0.67 9.01
C TYR A 113 11.69 -1.49 9.82
N VAL A 114 12.58 -0.82 10.55
CA VAL A 114 13.53 -1.48 11.44
C VAL A 114 13.20 -1.15 12.90
N ASP A 115 13.34 -2.13 13.79
CA ASP A 115 13.22 -1.88 15.22
C ASP A 115 14.33 -0.95 15.75
N GLN A 116 14.14 -0.44 16.97
CA GLN A 116 15.12 0.46 17.58
C GLN A 116 16.51 -0.19 17.76
N THR A 117 16.56 -1.52 17.91
CA THR A 117 17.82 -2.25 18.07
C THR A 117 18.53 -2.54 16.76
N LYS A 118 17.92 -2.21 15.63
CA LYS A 118 18.39 -2.48 14.26
C LYS A 118 18.63 -3.96 13.96
N ARG A 119 17.91 -4.85 14.64
CA ARG A 119 18.03 -6.31 14.49
C ARG A 119 16.90 -6.91 13.68
N CYS A 120 15.71 -6.31 13.75
CA CYS A 120 14.50 -6.88 13.19
C CYS A 120 13.92 -5.93 12.17
N ILE A 121 13.65 -6.47 10.98
CA ILE A 121 13.02 -5.73 9.89
C ILE A 121 11.59 -6.22 9.76
N TYR A 122 10.70 -5.27 9.53
CA TYR A 122 9.28 -5.47 9.35
C TYR A 122 8.85 -4.85 8.04
N ASN A 123 8.18 -5.61 7.18
CA ASN A 123 7.60 -5.11 5.96
C ASN A 123 6.13 -4.78 6.20
N LEU A 124 5.75 -3.51 6.00
CA LEU A 124 4.35 -3.10 5.97
C LEU A 124 3.86 -3.07 4.52
N GLU A 125 3.05 -4.06 4.17
CA GLU A 125 2.46 -4.24 2.85
C GLU A 125 1.07 -3.59 2.75
N GLY A 126 0.70 -3.17 1.55
CA GLY A 126 -0.60 -2.54 1.24
C GLY A 126 -0.45 -1.16 0.58
N PRO A 127 -1.52 -0.35 0.55
CA PRO A 127 -2.87 -0.68 1.00
C PRO A 127 -3.65 -1.54 -0.01
N THR A 128 -4.42 -2.50 0.48
CA THR A 128 -5.45 -3.23 -0.28
C THR A 128 -6.82 -2.76 0.16
N LEU A 129 -7.76 -2.48 -0.75
CA LEU A 129 -9.10 -2.07 -0.37
C LEU A 129 -9.90 -3.29 0.12
N ILE A 130 -10.50 -3.19 1.32
CA ILE A 130 -11.46 -4.15 1.87
C ILE A 130 -12.74 -3.38 2.25
N GLN A 131 -13.84 -3.66 1.56
CA GLN A 131 -15.08 -2.88 1.68
C GLN A 131 -14.79 -1.38 1.43
N ASP A 132 -14.98 -0.54 2.45
CA ASP A 132 -14.72 0.91 2.41
C ASP A 132 -13.48 1.32 3.24
N ARG A 133 -12.59 0.37 3.54
CA ARG A 133 -11.39 0.57 4.37
C ARG A 133 -10.14 0.01 3.70
N TRP A 134 -8.97 0.51 4.10
CA TRP A 134 -7.67 0.01 3.64
C TRP A 134 -7.14 -1.05 4.60
N LEU A 135 -6.81 -2.22 4.06
CA LEU A 135 -6.08 -3.29 4.72
C LEU A 135 -4.58 -3.13 4.45
N TYR A 136 -3.80 -3.21 5.51
CA TYR A 136 -2.35 -3.33 5.51
C TYR A 136 -1.96 -4.63 6.20
N THR A 137 -0.82 -5.19 5.82
CA THR A 137 -0.25 -6.36 6.51
C THR A 137 1.15 -6.03 6.97
N LEU A 138 1.38 -6.03 8.28
CA LEU A 138 2.71 -5.90 8.85
C LEU A 138 3.28 -7.30 9.03
N LYS A 139 4.44 -7.59 8.45
CA LYS A 139 5.12 -8.88 8.53
C LYS A 139 6.54 -8.70 9.02
N GLY A 140 7.03 -9.60 9.86
CA GLY A 140 8.45 -9.67 10.15
C GLY A 140 9.24 -10.30 8.99
N GLU A 141 10.33 -9.67 8.59
CA GLU A 141 11.29 -10.28 7.66
C GLU A 141 12.16 -11.28 8.43
N GLY A 142 12.17 -12.54 8.00
CA GLY A 142 12.95 -13.60 8.65
C GLY A 142 12.41 -14.06 10.01
N ASN A 143 11.19 -13.67 10.37
CA ASN A 143 10.46 -14.18 11.54
C ASN A 143 8.98 -14.41 11.18
N SER A 144 8.20 -15.07 12.05
CA SER A 144 6.83 -15.46 11.73
C SER A 144 5.78 -14.42 12.09
N PHE A 145 6.18 -13.27 12.67
CA PHE A 145 5.23 -12.25 13.04
C PHE A 145 4.46 -11.70 11.82
N SER A 146 3.16 -11.51 12.02
CA SER A 146 2.22 -11.00 11.06
C SER A 146 1.00 -10.39 11.77
N ALA A 147 0.59 -9.21 11.31
CA ALA A 147 -0.64 -8.56 11.75
C ALA A 147 -1.38 -7.93 10.57
N GLN A 148 -2.70 -7.97 10.62
CA GLN A 148 -3.58 -7.30 9.66
C GLN A 148 -4.15 -6.05 10.29
N ILE A 149 -4.00 -4.92 9.59
CA ILE A 149 -4.35 -3.60 10.09
C ILE A 149 -5.37 -2.98 9.13
N ILE A 150 -6.50 -2.51 9.64
CA ILE A 150 -7.56 -1.93 8.83
C ILE A 150 -7.73 -0.46 9.21
N SER A 151 -7.73 0.42 8.19
CA SER A 151 -7.87 1.86 8.39
C SER A 151 -9.23 2.23 8.98
N GLY A 152 -9.27 3.36 9.68
CA GLY A 152 -10.48 3.92 10.26
C GLY A 152 -10.63 3.58 11.74
N PRO A 153 -11.78 3.94 12.35
CA PRO A 153 -12.03 3.72 13.77
C PRO A 153 -12.16 2.23 14.11
N ALA A 154 -11.87 1.84 15.36
CA ALA A 154 -12.09 0.47 15.84
C ALA A 154 -13.57 0.05 15.75
N VAL A 155 -14.50 0.98 16.03
CA VAL A 155 -15.94 0.75 15.80
C VAL A 155 -16.19 0.47 14.32
N GLY A 156 -16.86 -0.66 14.05
CA GLY A 156 -17.12 -1.14 12.68
C GLY A 156 -15.89 -1.71 11.97
N HIS A 157 -14.79 -1.96 12.67
CA HIS A 157 -13.70 -2.79 12.16
C HIS A 157 -14.19 -4.24 11.99
N PRO A 158 -13.90 -4.93 10.87
CA PRO A 158 -14.37 -6.30 10.64
C PRO A 158 -14.09 -7.28 11.78
N ASP A 159 -12.88 -7.24 12.35
CA ASP A 159 -12.51 -8.21 13.40
C ASP A 159 -12.61 -7.68 14.84
N ILE A 160 -12.52 -6.36 15.05
CA ILE A 160 -12.47 -5.75 16.39
C ILE A 160 -13.80 -5.06 16.73
N GLY A 161 -14.58 -4.68 15.72
CA GLY A 161 -15.72 -3.78 15.88
C GLY A 161 -16.88 -4.33 16.71
N GLU A 162 -16.94 -5.66 16.89
CA GLU A 162 -17.92 -6.33 17.76
C GLU A 162 -17.43 -6.49 19.22
N ARG A 163 -16.16 -6.21 19.50
CA ARG A 163 -15.61 -6.30 20.87
C ARG A 163 -16.04 -5.07 21.67
N GLU A 164 -16.36 -5.26 22.95
CA GLU A 164 -16.82 -4.16 23.83
C GLU A 164 -15.82 -3.00 23.91
N ILE A 165 -14.52 -3.31 23.83
CA ILE A 165 -13.45 -2.32 23.88
C ILE A 165 -13.46 -1.35 22.68
N ALA A 166 -14.05 -1.73 21.54
CA ALA A 166 -13.93 -0.98 20.28
C ALA A 166 -14.39 0.48 20.37
N ALA A 167 -15.41 0.75 21.18
CA ALA A 167 -15.92 2.11 21.41
C ALA A 167 -15.00 2.97 22.30
N PHE A 168 -14.08 2.34 23.03
CA PHE A 168 -13.17 2.97 23.99
C PHE A 168 -11.72 3.08 23.48
N LEU A 169 -11.41 2.42 22.36
CA LEU A 169 -10.09 2.46 21.75
C LEU A 169 -9.77 3.87 21.20
N PRO A 170 -8.57 4.42 21.47
CA PRO A 170 -8.21 5.77 21.04
C PRO A 170 -8.26 5.97 19.52
N SER A 171 -8.80 7.10 19.06
CA SER A 171 -8.80 7.45 17.63
C SER A 171 -7.42 7.82 17.07
N THR A 172 -6.36 7.78 17.88
CA THR A 172 -4.99 8.13 17.49
C THR A 172 -4.20 6.98 16.87
N TYR A 173 -4.78 5.77 16.85
CA TYR A 173 -4.24 4.58 16.23
C TYR A 173 -5.15 4.14 15.09
N VAL A 174 -4.58 3.40 14.14
CA VAL A 174 -5.35 2.43 13.35
C VAL A 174 -5.24 1.06 13.99
N TRP A 175 -6.24 0.23 13.74
CA TRP A 175 -6.45 -0.98 14.52
C TRP A 175 -6.30 -2.21 13.65
N GLY A 176 -5.93 -3.31 14.29
CA GLY A 176 -5.71 -4.57 13.64
C GLY A 176 -5.56 -5.70 14.63
N MET A 177 -5.30 -6.89 14.12
CA MET A 177 -5.07 -8.08 14.93
C MET A 177 -3.80 -8.79 14.50
N VAL A 178 -3.13 -9.42 15.46
CA VAL A 178 -2.09 -10.40 15.20
C VAL A 178 -2.73 -11.62 14.53
N ILE A 179 -2.12 -12.08 13.44
CA ILE A 179 -2.56 -13.26 12.68
C ILE A 179 -1.48 -14.36 12.65
N THR A 180 -0.42 -14.22 13.45
CA THR A 180 0.68 -15.17 13.54
C THR A 180 0.25 -16.46 14.21
N GLU A 181 0.54 -17.61 13.57
CA GLU A 181 0.24 -18.94 14.13
C GLU A 181 1.46 -19.64 14.75
N ILE A 182 2.69 -19.12 14.55
CA ILE A 182 3.95 -19.79 14.94
C ILE A 182 4.80 -18.86 15.80
N TYR A 183 5.40 -19.39 16.87
CA TYR A 183 6.24 -18.67 17.83
C TYR A 183 7.67 -18.39 17.32
N SER A 184 7.83 -17.53 16.31
CA SER A 184 9.14 -16.95 15.95
C SER A 184 9.04 -15.43 15.96
N TYR A 185 9.58 -14.85 17.02
CA TYR A 185 9.52 -13.42 17.31
C TYR A 185 10.90 -12.79 17.22
N CYS A 186 10.94 -11.48 16.98
CA CYS A 186 12.18 -10.74 16.87
C CYS A 186 12.04 -9.36 17.50
N GLY A 187 12.93 -9.00 18.44
CA GLY A 187 13.07 -7.62 18.93
C GLY A 187 11.77 -7.07 19.51
N ALA A 188 11.23 -6.05 18.85
CA ALA A 188 10.09 -5.23 19.27
C ALA A 188 8.79 -5.98 19.63
N ILE A 189 8.62 -7.16 19.05
CA ILE A 189 7.43 -7.97 19.19
C ILE A 189 7.83 -9.19 19.99
N TRP A 190 7.19 -9.36 21.14
CA TRP A 190 7.54 -10.37 22.14
C TRP A 190 6.67 -11.60 21.98
N ASN A 191 7.03 -12.68 22.67
CA ASN A 191 6.28 -13.93 22.68
C ASN A 191 4.85 -13.84 23.22
N SER A 192 4.45 -12.70 23.80
CA SER A 192 3.08 -12.43 24.27
C SER A 192 2.14 -11.89 23.17
N TRP A 193 2.62 -11.71 21.95
CA TRP A 193 1.81 -11.22 20.83
C TRP A 193 1.23 -12.44 20.11
N GLU A 194 0.10 -12.91 20.63
CA GLU A 194 -0.57 -14.13 20.17
C GLU A 194 -1.64 -13.84 19.12
N HIS A 195 -2.00 -14.86 18.34
CA HIS A 195 -3.09 -14.78 17.37
C HIS A 195 -4.36 -14.22 18.01
N GLY A 196 -5.02 -13.28 17.33
CA GLY A 196 -6.24 -12.66 17.81
C GLY A 196 -6.02 -11.45 18.71
N ASN A 197 -4.78 -11.20 19.17
CA ASN A 197 -4.53 -10.03 19.99
C ASN A 197 -4.70 -8.72 19.20
N ILE A 198 -5.30 -7.71 19.85
CA ILE A 198 -5.50 -6.37 19.29
C ILE A 198 -4.16 -5.66 19.21
N VAL A 199 -3.85 -5.12 18.04
CA VAL A 199 -2.71 -4.23 17.82
C VAL A 199 -3.16 -2.88 17.30
N GLY A 200 -2.49 -1.84 17.78
CA GLY A 200 -2.64 -0.48 17.31
C GLY A 200 -1.37 0.00 16.62
N LEU A 201 -1.50 0.61 15.44
CA LEU A 201 -0.40 1.33 14.78
C LEU A 201 -0.60 2.84 14.83
N ARG A 202 0.48 3.56 15.14
CA ARG A 202 0.52 5.01 15.12
C ARG A 202 1.81 5.55 14.53
N ARG A 203 1.70 6.30 13.43
CA ARG A 203 2.85 6.99 12.83
C ARG A 203 3.17 8.31 13.54
N ASN A 204 4.47 8.57 13.72
CA ASN A 204 5.03 9.86 14.13
C ASN A 204 6.31 10.15 13.32
N GLY A 205 6.21 11.00 12.30
CA GLY A 205 7.33 11.27 11.38
C GLY A 205 7.74 10.01 10.61
N ASN A 206 9.02 9.64 10.65
CA ASN A 206 9.52 8.39 10.05
C ASN A 206 9.33 7.16 10.95
N ASN A 207 8.77 7.35 12.15
CA ASN A 207 8.55 6.26 13.09
C ASN A 207 7.12 5.74 13.03
N LEU A 208 6.98 4.43 13.22
CA LEU A 208 5.74 3.70 13.37
C LEU A 208 5.72 3.09 14.76
N SER A 209 4.95 3.68 15.68
CA SER A 209 4.65 3.07 16.96
C SER A 209 3.69 1.92 16.76
N ILE A 210 3.99 0.76 17.34
CA ILE A 210 3.13 -0.41 17.40
C ILE A 210 2.85 -0.72 18.86
N GLY A 211 1.60 -1.04 19.20
CA GLY A 211 1.20 -1.38 20.56
C GLY A 211 0.26 -2.58 20.61
N LEU A 212 0.42 -3.41 21.65
CA LEU A 212 -0.45 -4.53 21.99
C LEU A 212 -1.50 -4.06 23.00
N PHE A 213 -2.78 -4.31 22.71
CA PHE A 213 -3.92 -3.83 23.52
C PHE A 213 -4.79 -4.96 24.06
N SER A 214 -4.35 -6.21 23.95
CA SER A 214 -5.05 -7.34 24.56
C SER A 214 -4.08 -8.44 24.96
N ASP A 215 -4.51 -9.28 25.90
CA ASP A 215 -3.81 -10.47 26.35
C ASP A 215 -4.85 -11.54 26.73
N GLY A 216 -4.89 -12.64 26.00
CA GLY A 216 -5.94 -13.64 26.12
C GLY A 216 -7.34 -13.07 25.87
N GLU A 217 -8.21 -13.16 26.88
CA GLU A 217 -9.59 -12.64 26.82
C GLU A 217 -9.70 -11.17 27.26
N ASP A 218 -8.63 -10.58 27.82
CA ASP A 218 -8.65 -9.23 28.36
C ASP A 218 -8.22 -8.19 27.31
N ASP A 219 -9.00 -7.12 27.20
CA ASP A 219 -8.74 -5.97 26.33
C ASP A 219 -8.48 -4.69 27.12
N PHE A 220 -7.59 -3.83 26.62
CA PHE A 220 -7.11 -2.63 27.31
C PHE A 220 -7.22 -1.39 26.43
N THR A 221 -7.46 -0.22 27.03
CA THR A 221 -7.47 1.08 26.32
C THR A 221 -6.08 1.71 26.20
N THR A 222 -5.10 1.14 26.90
CA THR A 222 -3.69 1.53 26.88
C THR A 222 -2.84 0.34 26.50
N PRO A 223 -1.73 0.54 25.76
CA PRO A 223 -0.90 -0.56 25.31
C PRO A 223 -0.23 -1.26 26.50
N LEU A 224 -0.32 -2.59 26.55
CA LEU A 224 0.41 -3.45 27.50
C LEU A 224 1.90 -3.53 27.15
N ALA A 225 2.17 -3.55 25.85
CA ALA A 225 3.51 -3.53 25.28
C ALA A 225 3.51 -2.61 24.06
N SER A 226 4.62 -1.93 23.81
CA SER A 226 4.75 -1.07 22.64
C SER A 226 6.19 -0.98 22.19
N ASP A 227 6.37 -0.76 20.90
CA ASP A 227 7.66 -0.41 20.32
C ASP A 227 7.49 0.67 19.24
N SER A 228 8.61 1.16 18.72
CA SER A 228 8.71 2.13 17.65
C SER A 228 9.65 1.59 16.58
N LEU A 229 9.12 1.42 15.38
CA LEU A 229 9.86 1.02 14.20
C LEU A 229 10.21 2.25 13.36
N THR A 230 11.38 2.30 12.75
CA THR A 230 11.83 3.42 11.92
C THR A 230 11.80 3.02 10.46
N LEU A 231 11.20 3.83 9.60
CA LEU A 231 11.18 3.60 8.15
C LEU A 231 12.62 3.56 7.62
N ILE A 232 12.95 2.51 6.90
CA ILE A 232 14.19 2.39 6.12
C ILE A 232 13.90 3.07 4.79
N GLU A 233 14.60 4.18 4.52
CA GLU A 233 14.56 4.81 3.20
C GLU A 233 15.45 3.98 2.27
N ASP A 234 14.89 3.51 1.16
CA ASP A 234 15.69 2.84 0.12
C ASP A 234 16.61 3.90 -0.53
N GLU A 235 17.92 3.65 -0.54
CA GLU A 235 18.94 4.48 -1.22
C GLU A 235 18.84 4.39 -2.76
#